data_AF-A0A928Q4A3-F1
#
_entry.id   AF-A0A928Q4A3-F1
#
_cell.length_a   1.000
_cell.length_b   1.000
_cell.length_c   1.000
_cell.angle_alpha   90.00
_cell.angle_beta   90.00
_cell.angle_gamma   90.00
#
_symmetry.space_group_name_H-M   'P 1'
#
loop_
_entity.id
_entity.type
_entity.pdbx_description
1 polymer ?
#
loop_
_entity_poly.entity_id
_entity_poly.type
_entity_poly.pdbx_seq_one_letter_code
_entity_poly.pdbx_strand_id
1 'polypeptide(L)'
;MKKVLVFIIPIVIIVALIIGAIFYNKDYNLDYTLVYSETCDNTDDGLYWFSLRDEKYNGFFTEEYLDNFGVEFSDYDYKNYTYIVTFGHELKRITYSPKETKNRVMVVFPKQYIGKVVLDKEDTGKIYIYRVKKMDIDCDYHERDKNVSFE
;
A
#
# COMPACT_ATOMS: atom_id res chain seq x y z
N MET A 1 36.89 -32.41 -6.11
CA MET A 1 35.51 -31.94 -6.43
C MET A 1 34.55 -31.99 -5.25
N LYS A 2 34.25 -33.15 -4.63
CA LYS A 2 33.28 -33.23 -3.51
C LYS A 2 33.59 -32.29 -2.32
N LYS A 3 34.85 -32.21 -1.88
CA LYS A 3 35.26 -31.32 -0.76
C LYS A 3 35.08 -29.83 -1.08
N VAL A 4 35.30 -29.42 -2.32
CA VAL A 4 35.12 -28.02 -2.77
C VAL A 4 33.63 -27.66 -2.82
N LEU A 5 32.77 -28.59 -3.28
CA LEU A 5 31.31 -28.41 -3.26
C LEU A 5 30.76 -28.22 -1.84
N VAL A 6 31.30 -28.93 -0.85
CA VAL A 6 30.89 -28.84 0.57
C VAL A 6 31.15 -27.44 1.15
N PHE A 7 32.15 -26.71 0.65
CA PHE A 7 32.41 -25.33 1.08
C PHE A 7 31.65 -24.28 0.25
N ILE A 8 31.35 -24.55 -1.02
CA ILE A 8 30.63 -23.61 -1.89
C ILE A 8 29.14 -23.53 -1.52
N ILE A 9 28.49 -24.67 -1.26
CA ILE A 9 27.05 -24.72 -0.91
C ILE A 9 26.69 -23.80 0.27
N PRO A 10 27.36 -23.86 1.44
CA PRO A 10 27.01 -23.00 2.57
C PRO A 10 27.26 -21.52 2.26
N ILE A 11 28.30 -21.17 1.49
CA ILE A 11 28.55 -19.79 1.06
C ILE A 11 27.40 -19.28 0.19
N VAL A 12 26.94 -20.07 -0.79
CA VAL A 12 25.80 -19.71 -1.64
C VAL A 12 24.53 -19.51 -0.82
N ILE A 13 24.27 -20.37 0.17
CA ILE A 13 23.13 -20.24 1.08
C ILE A 13 23.23 -18.95 1.90
N ILE A 14 24.39 -18.66 2.49
CA ILE A 14 24.61 -17.43 3.27
C ILE A 14 24.37 -16.19 2.39
N VAL A 15 24.92 -16.17 1.17
CA VAL A 15 24.72 -15.07 0.23
C VAL A 15 23.24 -14.92 -0.13
N ALA A 16 22.53 -16.02 -0.39
CA ALA A 16 21.10 -16.00 -0.66
C ALA A 16 20.28 -15.44 0.53
N LEU A 17 20.65 -15.81 1.76
CA LEU A 17 20.02 -15.29 2.98
C LEU A 17 20.26 -13.79 3.16
N ILE A 18 21.49 -13.32 2.92
CA ILE A 18 21.83 -11.89 3.00
C ILE A 18 21.03 -11.10 1.96
N ILE A 19 21.00 -11.57 0.71
CA ILE A 19 20.24 -10.94 -0.37
C ILE A 19 18.74 -10.92 -0.02
N GLY A 20 18.21 -12.05 0.46
CA GLY A 20 16.82 -12.14 0.93
C GLY A 20 16.50 -11.15 2.04
N ALA A 21 17.40 -10.99 3.02
CA ALA A 21 17.24 -10.02 4.10
C ALA A 21 17.26 -8.57 3.58
N ILE A 22 18.11 -8.25 2.60
CA ILE A 22 18.14 -6.91 1.99
C ILE A 22 16.81 -6.62 1.30
N PHE A 23 16.32 -7.53 0.46
CA PHE A 23 15.04 -7.34 -0.23
C PHE A 23 13.84 -7.31 0.72
N TYR A 24 13.91 -8.05 1.82
CA TYR A 24 12.85 -8.08 2.83
C TYR A 24 12.73 -6.76 3.61
N ASN A 25 13.85 -6.10 3.90
CA ASN A 25 13.89 -4.84 4.65
C ASN A 25 13.79 -3.59 3.78
N LYS A 26 13.87 -3.73 2.46
CA LYS A 26 13.77 -2.59 1.53
C LYS A 26 12.33 -2.10 1.44
N ASP A 27 12.17 -0.77 1.36
CA ASP A 27 10.94 -0.12 0.93
C ASP A 27 10.93 0.01 -0.60
N TYR A 28 9.80 -0.33 -1.22
CA TYR A 28 9.58 -0.26 -2.65
C TYR A 28 8.59 0.85 -2.96
N ASN A 29 8.94 1.73 -3.89
CA ASN A 29 7.98 2.69 -4.43
C ASN A 29 6.93 1.97 -5.28
N LEU A 30 5.71 2.44 -5.18
CA LEU A 30 4.59 1.95 -5.96
C LEU A 30 4.16 3.06 -6.93
N ASP A 31 4.29 2.79 -8.23
CA ASP A 31 3.83 3.72 -9.25
C ASP A 31 2.30 3.85 -9.19
N TYR A 32 1.82 5.08 -9.34
CA TYR A 32 0.42 5.42 -9.25
C TYR A 32 0.01 6.38 -10.37
N THR A 33 -1.29 6.41 -10.66
CA THR A 33 -1.88 7.37 -11.61
C THR A 33 -3.15 7.92 -11.01
N LEU A 34 -3.28 9.25 -10.95
CA LEU A 34 -4.51 9.91 -10.55
C LEU A 34 -5.61 9.59 -11.57
N VAL A 35 -6.76 9.13 -11.09
CA VAL A 35 -7.92 8.81 -11.95
C VAL A 35 -9.15 9.65 -11.63
N TYR A 36 -9.24 10.20 -10.43
CA TYR A 36 -10.35 11.03 -10.01
C TYR A 36 -9.95 11.97 -8.87
N SER A 37 -10.52 13.17 -8.85
CA SER A 37 -10.40 14.12 -7.75
C SER A 37 -11.63 15.01 -7.68
N GLU A 38 -12.21 15.19 -6.50
CA GLU A 38 -13.36 16.07 -6.29
C GLU A 38 -13.27 16.78 -4.94
N THR A 39 -13.78 18.01 -4.88
CA THR A 39 -13.89 18.77 -3.63
C THR A 39 -15.05 18.21 -2.81
N CYS A 40 -14.80 17.93 -1.53
CA CYS A 40 -15.82 17.41 -0.63
C CYS A 40 -16.07 18.42 0.49
N ASP A 41 -17.32 18.55 0.92
CA ASP A 41 -17.72 19.51 1.96
C ASP A 41 -17.10 19.18 3.34
N ASN A 42 -16.73 17.91 3.57
CA ASN A 42 -16.05 17.47 4.78
C ASN A 42 -15.08 16.32 4.48
N THR A 43 -13.78 16.54 4.65
CA THR A 43 -12.74 15.51 4.49
C THR A 43 -12.20 14.98 5.83
N ASP A 44 -12.74 15.47 6.96
CA ASP A 44 -12.19 15.20 8.29
C ASP A 44 -12.93 14.04 8.99
N ASP A 45 -12.49 12.81 8.73
CA ASP A 45 -12.87 11.60 9.49
C ASP A 45 -11.65 10.97 10.22
N GLY A 46 -10.59 11.77 10.44
CA GLY A 46 -9.34 11.29 11.05
C GLY A 46 -8.67 10.14 10.27
N LEU A 47 -8.88 10.08 8.95
CA LEU A 47 -8.30 9.08 8.06
C LEU A 47 -7.68 9.78 6.85
N TYR A 48 -6.36 9.73 6.75
CA TYR A 48 -5.66 10.39 5.64
C TYR A 48 -5.73 9.61 4.33
N TRP A 49 -5.77 8.27 4.41
CA TRP A 49 -5.83 7.42 3.24
C TRP A 49 -6.29 6.00 3.55
N PHE A 50 -6.77 5.31 2.52
CA PHE A 50 -7.00 3.86 2.53
C PHE A 50 -6.96 3.30 1.11
N SER A 51 -7.19 2.00 0.98
CA SER A 51 -7.30 1.34 -0.33
C SER A 51 -8.67 0.69 -0.60
N LEU A 52 -9.19 0.88 -1.81
CA LEU A 52 -10.24 0.05 -2.37
C LEU A 52 -9.61 -1.09 -3.17
N ARG A 53 -10.07 -2.31 -2.90
CA ARG A 53 -9.41 -3.55 -3.34
C ARG A 53 -10.43 -4.56 -3.82
N ASP A 54 -9.96 -5.45 -4.69
CA ASP A 54 -10.70 -6.64 -5.14
C ASP A 54 -11.27 -7.42 -3.94
N GLU A 55 -12.54 -7.83 -4.04
CA GLU A 55 -13.30 -8.53 -3.00
C GLU A 55 -12.54 -9.73 -2.41
N LYS A 56 -11.72 -10.43 -3.19
CA LYS A 56 -10.93 -11.57 -2.71
C LYS A 56 -9.99 -11.22 -1.56
N TYR A 57 -9.63 -9.94 -1.42
CA TYR A 57 -8.77 -9.44 -0.34
C TYR A 57 -9.56 -9.13 0.94
N ASN A 58 -10.90 -9.11 0.89
CA ASN A 58 -11.79 -8.80 2.03
C ASN A 58 -11.39 -7.48 2.71
N GLY A 59 -11.33 -6.40 1.93
CA GLY A 59 -10.98 -5.08 2.44
C GLY A 59 -12.00 -4.54 3.44
N PHE A 60 -11.54 -3.76 4.41
CA PHE A 60 -12.42 -3.12 5.39
C PHE A 60 -13.24 -1.99 4.78
N PHE A 61 -12.60 -1.17 3.94
CA PHE A 61 -13.24 -0.06 3.23
C PHE A 61 -13.75 -0.51 1.87
N THR A 62 -14.94 -0.04 1.51
CA THR A 62 -15.64 -0.29 0.25
C THR A 62 -15.97 1.03 -0.42
N GLU A 63 -16.42 0.97 -1.67
CA GLU A 63 -16.90 2.15 -2.41
C GLU A 63 -18.02 2.87 -1.67
N GLU A 64 -18.91 2.12 -1.01
CA GLU A 64 -20.02 2.65 -0.20
C GLU A 64 -19.54 3.58 0.93
N TYR A 65 -18.29 3.45 1.39
CA TYR A 65 -17.74 4.38 2.37
C TYR A 65 -17.53 5.77 1.76
N LEU A 66 -17.22 5.85 0.46
CA LEU A 66 -17.04 7.10 -0.27
C LEU A 66 -18.37 7.83 -0.54
N ASP A 67 -19.50 7.13 -0.51
CA ASP A 67 -20.83 7.73 -0.64
C ASP A 67 -21.10 8.75 0.48
N ASN A 68 -20.52 8.55 1.66
CA ASN A 68 -20.61 9.50 2.79
C ASN A 68 -19.97 10.86 2.48
N PHE A 69 -19.14 10.92 1.44
CA PHE A 69 -18.40 12.10 1.00
C PHE A 69 -18.88 12.63 -0.36
N GLY A 70 -19.94 12.05 -0.92
CA GLY A 70 -20.53 12.45 -2.21
C GLY A 70 -19.67 12.12 -3.42
N VAL A 71 -18.77 11.13 -3.31
CA VAL A 71 -17.87 10.74 -4.40
C VAL A 71 -18.60 9.85 -5.40
N GLU A 72 -18.68 10.28 -6.66
CA GLU A 72 -19.36 9.55 -7.75
C GLU A 72 -18.37 8.93 -8.75
N PHE A 73 -17.36 8.21 -8.27
CA PHE A 73 -16.44 7.46 -9.13
C PHE A 73 -16.86 5.99 -9.23
N SER A 74 -17.05 5.47 -10.45
CA SER A 74 -17.54 4.08 -10.68
C SER A 74 -16.72 3.27 -11.70
N ASP A 75 -15.70 3.85 -12.34
CA ASP A 75 -14.87 3.19 -13.36
C ASP A 75 -13.75 2.31 -12.75
N TYR A 76 -14.11 1.52 -11.73
CA TYR A 76 -13.17 0.63 -11.06
C TYR A 76 -12.88 -0.63 -11.89
N ASP A 77 -11.60 -0.94 -12.07
CA ASP A 77 -11.07 -2.15 -12.68
C ASP A 77 -10.24 -2.93 -11.64
N TYR A 78 -10.93 -3.50 -10.65
CA TYR A 78 -10.29 -4.31 -9.62
C TYR A 78 -9.62 -5.57 -10.16
N LYS A 79 -9.90 -5.97 -11.40
CA LYS A 79 -9.22 -7.09 -12.04
C LYS A 79 -7.73 -6.79 -12.20
N ASN A 80 -7.38 -5.54 -12.52
CA ASN A 80 -6.01 -5.13 -12.86
C ASN A 80 -5.39 -4.16 -11.85
N TYR A 81 -6.21 -3.46 -11.05
CA TYR A 81 -5.74 -2.39 -10.17
C TYR A 81 -6.22 -2.51 -8.73
N THR A 82 -5.48 -1.83 -7.86
CA THR A 82 -5.90 -1.43 -6.52
C THR A 82 -6.02 0.08 -6.52
N TYR A 83 -6.97 0.64 -5.79
CA TYR A 83 -7.19 2.08 -5.76
C TYR A 83 -6.79 2.64 -4.40
N ILE A 84 -6.02 3.72 -4.41
CA ILE A 84 -5.57 4.46 -3.23
C ILE A 84 -6.43 5.70 -3.14
N VAL A 85 -7.12 5.86 -2.02
CA VAL A 85 -7.93 7.04 -1.73
C VAL A 85 -7.18 7.89 -0.72
N THR A 86 -7.03 9.19 -0.98
CA THR A 86 -6.49 10.15 -0.01
C THR A 86 -7.48 11.27 0.25
N PHE A 87 -7.50 11.79 1.48
CA PHE A 87 -8.39 12.85 1.94
C PHE A 87 -7.61 14.12 2.21
N GLY A 88 -8.09 15.24 1.69
CA GLY A 88 -7.50 16.58 1.87
C GLY A 88 -6.20 16.79 1.09
N HIS A 89 -5.37 15.76 0.97
CA HIS A 89 -3.99 15.90 0.52
C HIS A 89 -3.69 15.06 -0.72
N GLU A 90 -2.94 15.63 -1.65
CA GLU A 90 -2.44 14.90 -2.81
C GLU A 90 -1.41 13.83 -2.40
N LEU A 91 -1.44 12.68 -3.09
CA LEU A 91 -0.42 11.65 -2.91
C LEU A 91 0.85 12.06 -3.65
N LYS A 92 1.97 12.19 -2.91
CA LYS A 92 3.31 12.42 -3.48
C LYS A 92 4.10 11.12 -3.63
N ARG A 93 3.89 10.17 -2.73
CA ARG A 93 4.61 8.90 -2.73
C ARG A 93 3.84 7.84 -1.95
N ILE A 94 3.85 6.61 -2.44
CA ILE A 94 3.39 5.44 -1.70
C ILE A 94 4.47 4.36 -1.77
N THR A 95 4.82 3.81 -0.61
CA THR A 95 5.80 2.72 -0.50
C THR A 95 5.25 1.56 0.30
N TYR A 96 5.87 0.38 0.11
CA TYR A 96 5.55 -0.83 0.85
C TYR A 96 6.80 -1.66 1.11
N SER A 97 6.76 -2.52 2.14
CA SER A 97 7.85 -3.42 2.48
C SER A 97 7.35 -4.83 2.82
N PRO A 98 8.04 -5.91 2.40
CA PRO A 98 7.77 -7.28 2.86
C PRO A 98 7.85 -7.47 4.38
N LYS A 99 8.53 -6.58 5.09
CA LYS A 99 8.59 -6.58 6.57
C LYS A 99 7.30 -6.06 7.20
N GLU A 100 6.66 -5.08 6.58
CA GLU A 100 5.51 -4.38 7.13
C GLU A 100 4.22 -4.90 6.50
N THR A 101 3.67 -5.92 7.14
CA THR A 101 2.51 -6.66 6.64
C THR A 101 1.56 -6.93 7.78
N LYS A 102 0.25 -6.77 7.57
CA LYS A 102 -0.77 -7.11 8.58
C LYS A 102 -0.86 -8.62 8.79
N ASN A 103 -0.83 -9.37 7.68
CA ASN A 103 -1.01 -10.82 7.69
C ASN A 103 0.03 -11.52 6.79
N ARG A 104 0.35 -12.77 7.14
CA ARG A 104 1.28 -13.62 6.37
C ARG A 104 0.70 -15.01 6.11
N VAL A 105 0.97 -15.56 4.93
CA VAL A 105 0.69 -16.98 4.61
C VAL A 105 1.93 -17.81 4.98
N MET A 106 1.70 -18.94 5.64
CA MET A 106 2.77 -19.83 6.13
C MET A 106 3.84 -19.11 6.97
N VAL A 107 3.46 -18.05 7.70
CA VAL A 107 4.34 -17.21 8.53
C VAL A 107 5.35 -16.36 7.75
N VAL A 108 5.69 -16.70 6.50
CA VAL A 108 6.78 -16.05 5.74
C VAL A 108 6.29 -15.13 4.62
N PHE A 109 5.24 -15.50 3.90
CA PHE A 109 4.82 -14.77 2.70
C PHE A 109 3.88 -13.62 3.05
N PRO A 110 4.18 -12.36 2.66
CA PRO A 110 3.26 -11.24 2.81
C PRO A 110 1.90 -11.57 2.20
N LYS A 111 0.83 -11.44 2.98
CA LYS A 111 -0.54 -11.55 2.46
C LYS A 111 -1.10 -10.16 2.17
N GLN A 112 -0.99 -9.26 3.13
CA GLN A 112 -1.47 -7.88 3.08
C GLN A 112 -0.34 -6.94 3.54
N TYR A 113 0.06 -6.04 2.67
CA TYR A 113 1.05 -5.00 2.95
C TYR A 113 0.42 -3.84 3.71
N ILE A 114 1.18 -3.24 4.62
CA ILE A 114 0.85 -1.94 5.20
C ILE A 114 1.60 -0.89 4.38
N GLY A 115 0.86 0.00 3.73
CA GLY A 115 1.45 1.07 2.92
C GLY A 115 1.98 2.21 3.79
N LYS A 116 2.97 2.91 3.27
CA LYS A 116 3.44 4.19 3.79
C LYS A 116 3.19 5.26 2.74
N VAL A 117 2.52 6.32 3.12
CA VAL A 117 2.21 7.43 2.21
C VAL A 117 2.96 8.69 2.62
N VAL A 118 3.38 9.42 1.61
CA VAL A 118 3.78 10.82 1.73
C VAL A 118 2.76 11.63 0.97
N LEU A 119 2.12 12.53 1.70
CA LEU A 119 1.08 13.41 1.22
C LEU A 119 1.62 14.84 1.09
N ASP A 120 0.98 15.64 0.24
CA ASP A 120 1.24 17.08 0.22
C ASP A 120 0.82 17.70 1.56
N LYS A 121 1.60 18.67 2.08
CA LYS A 121 1.23 19.43 3.27
C LYS A 121 -0.01 20.30 3.07
N GLU A 122 -0.29 20.72 1.85
CA GLU A 122 -1.44 21.55 1.54
C GLU A 122 -2.72 20.72 1.66
N ASP A 123 -3.62 21.16 2.53
CA ASP A 123 -5.00 20.64 2.57
C ASP A 123 -5.81 21.37 1.50
N THR A 124 -6.28 20.60 0.55
CA THR A 124 -7.04 21.05 -0.61
C THR A 124 -8.54 20.86 -0.46
N GLY A 125 -9.01 20.21 0.62
CA GLY A 125 -10.41 19.83 0.81
C GLY A 125 -10.94 18.85 -0.26
N LYS A 126 -10.05 18.15 -0.96
CA LYS A 126 -10.41 17.20 -2.01
C LYS A 126 -10.18 15.76 -1.59
N ILE A 127 -11.00 14.86 -2.12
CA ILE A 127 -10.69 13.44 -2.17
C ILE A 127 -10.00 13.15 -3.49
N TYR A 128 -8.94 12.37 -3.44
CA TYR A 128 -8.22 11.89 -4.61
C TYR A 128 -8.27 10.38 -4.68
N ILE A 129 -8.49 9.84 -5.88
CA ILE A 129 -8.42 8.41 -6.14
C ILE A 129 -7.32 8.19 -7.17
N TYR A 130 -6.35 7.35 -6.80
CA TYR A 130 -5.26 6.91 -7.63
C TYR A 130 -5.40 5.42 -7.92
N ARG A 131 -5.06 4.97 -9.12
CA ARG A 131 -4.88 3.54 -9.39
C ARG A 131 -3.42 3.15 -9.27
N VAL A 132 -3.18 1.96 -8.73
CA VAL A 132 -1.86 1.30 -8.63
C VAL A 132 -1.97 -0.14 -9.11
N LYS A 133 -0.83 -0.78 -9.45
CA LYS A 133 -0.82 -2.20 -9.82
C LYS A 133 -1.55 -3.04 -8.76
N LYS A 134 -2.34 -4.02 -9.18
CA LYS A 134 -3.12 -4.88 -8.27
C LYS A 134 -2.27 -5.47 -7.16
N MET A 135 -2.63 -5.15 -5.93
CA MET A 135 -1.93 -5.58 -4.72
C MET A 135 -2.84 -5.47 -3.50
N ASP A 136 -2.66 -6.38 -2.55
CA ASP A 136 -3.26 -6.27 -1.23
C ASP A 136 -2.40 -5.34 -0.35
N ILE A 137 -2.64 -4.04 -0.45
CA ILE A 137 -1.95 -2.98 0.31
C ILE A 137 -3.01 -2.08 0.92
N ASP A 138 -2.86 -1.65 2.17
CA ASP A 138 -3.81 -0.77 2.84
C ASP A 138 -3.14 0.06 3.93
N CYS A 139 -3.90 0.99 4.53
CA CYS A 139 -3.48 1.69 5.73
C CYS A 139 -3.50 0.77 6.96
N ASP A 140 -2.78 1.16 8.01
CA ASP A 140 -2.94 0.52 9.31
C ASP A 140 -4.18 1.10 10.01
N TYR A 141 -5.31 0.40 9.89
CA TYR A 141 -6.57 0.86 10.48
C TYR A 141 -6.51 1.08 12.00
N HIS A 142 -5.61 0.37 12.72
CA HIS A 142 -5.46 0.52 14.17
C HIS A 142 -4.54 1.67 14.56
N GLU A 143 -3.61 2.05 13.69
CA GLU A 143 -2.65 3.14 13.88
C GLU A 143 -2.61 4.03 12.62
N ARG A 144 -3.73 4.72 12.34
CA ARG A 144 -4.01 5.40 11.06
C ARG A 144 -2.92 6.41 10.63
N ASP A 145 -2.22 7.02 11.59
CA ASP A 145 -1.22 8.06 11.32
C ASP A 145 0.22 7.53 11.24
N LYS A 146 0.49 6.31 11.72
CA LYS A 146 1.85 5.78 11.93
C LYS A 146 2.71 5.76 10.66
N ASN A 147 2.06 5.63 9.51
CA ASN A 147 2.69 5.50 8.20
C ASN A 147 2.25 6.61 7.23
N VAL A 148 1.87 7.76 7.78
CA VAL A 148 1.52 8.97 7.04
C VAL A 148 2.57 10.03 7.35
N SER A 149 3.06 10.69 6.31
CA SER A 149 3.98 11.82 6.43
C SER A 149 3.63 12.89 5.41
N PHE A 150 4.07 14.12 5.66
CA PHE A 150 3.74 15.28 4.82
C PHE A 150 5.02 15.96 4.34
N GLU A 151 5.09 16.26 3.03
CA GLU A 151 6.22 16.96 2.38
C GLU A 151 5.78 18.31 1.81
#